data_AF-A0A1C5WAC3-F1
#
_entry.id   AF-A0A1C5WAC3-F1
#
_cell.length_a   1.000
_cell.length_b   1.000
_cell.length_c   1.000
_cell.angle_alpha   90.00
_cell.angle_beta   90.00
_cell.angle_gamma   90.00
#
_symmetry.space_group_name_H-M   'P 1'
#
loop_
_entity.id
_entity.type
_entity.pdbx_description
1 polymer ?
#
loop_
_entity_poly.entity_id
_entity_poly.type
_entity_poly.pdbx_seq_one_letter_code
_entity_poly.pdbx_strand_id
1 'polypeptide(L)' 'MFKVTVTHRDDNTKETEVISGFDAPDLKSVFMKIRKQIIKMEDDGKQNYWCMKGNIIVIFWDGENNRDYTTWKIKEIAGE' A
#
# COMPACT_ATOMS: atom_id res chain seq x y z
N MET A 1 -13.33 4.04 -12.28
CA MET A 1 -12.37 2.92 -12.10
C MET A 1 -11.23 3.40 -11.21
N PHE A 2 -10.57 2.55 -10.44
CA PHE A 2 -9.46 2.94 -9.56
C PHE A 2 -8.16 2.29 -9.98
N LYS A 3 -7.08 3.06 -9.97
CA LYS A 3 -5.71 2.59 -10.13
C LYS A 3 -4.96 2.76 -8.84
N VAL A 4 -4.26 1.71 -8.44
CA VAL A 4 -3.43 1.68 -7.24
C VAL A 4 -1.98 1.54 -7.64
N THR A 5 -1.15 2.46 -7.16
CA THR A 5 0.31 2.35 -7.24
C THR A 5 0.83 1.88 -5.90
N VAL A 6 1.69 0.86 -5.90
CA VAL A 6 2.31 0.33 -4.69
C VAL A 6 3.79 0.68 -4.73
N THR A 7 4.22 1.37 -3.68
CA THR A 7 5.63 1.69 -3.45
C THR A 7 6.11 0.95 -2.23
N HIS A 8 7.33 0.43 -2.30
CA HIS A 8 7.98 -0.28 -1.21
C HIS A 8 9.36 0.29 -0.99
N ARG A 9 9.77 0.34 0.28
CA ARG A 9 11.11 0.74 0.65
C ARG A 9 11.98 -0.49 0.82
N ASP A 10 13.09 -0.55 0.11
CA ASP A 10 14.11 -1.56 0.35
C ASP A 10 14.92 -1.16 1.59
N ASP A 11 15.00 -2.04 2.57
CA ASP A 11 15.73 -1.81 3.82
C ASP A 11 17.25 -1.74 3.61
N ASN A 12 17.77 -2.35 2.53
CA ASN A 12 19.19 -2.36 2.18
C ASN A 12 19.62 -1.06 1.50
N THR A 13 18.85 -0.57 0.53
CA THR A 13 19.21 0.62 -0.27
C THR A 13 18.64 1.91 0.31
N LYS A 14 17.62 1.81 1.19
CA LYS A 14 16.82 2.92 1.71
C LYS A 14 16.09 3.70 0.62
N GLU A 15 16.02 3.19 -0.61
CA GLU A 15 15.30 3.80 -1.72
C GLU A 15 13.84 3.37 -1.72
N THR A 16 12.97 4.23 -2.26
CA THR A 16 11.56 3.90 -2.46
C THR A 16 11.34 3.57 -3.93
N GLU A 17 10.87 2.36 -4.20
CA GLU A 17 10.65 1.87 -5.55
C GLU A 17 9.18 1.52 -5.79
N VAL A 18 8.71 1.74 -7.02
CA VAL A 18 7.40 1.26 -7.45
C VAL A 18 7.52 -0.23 -7.76
N ILE A 19 7.07 -1.08 -6.84
CA ILE A 19 7.21 -2.53 -6.97
C ILE A 19 6.00 -3.20 -7.64
N SER A 20 4.84 -2.53 -7.66
CA SER A 20 3.64 -3.06 -8.31
C SER A 20 2.55 -1.99 -8.49
N GLY A 21 1.46 -2.41 -9.13
CA GLY A 21 0.21 -1.66 -9.19
C GLY A 21 -0.94 -2.57 -9.60
N PHE A 22 -2.17 -2.12 -9.38
CA PHE A 22 -3.35 -2.84 -9.84
C PHE A 22 -4.52 -1.90 -10.09
N ASP A 23 -5.39 -2.29 -11.01
CA ASP A 23 -6.68 -1.64 -11.22
C ASP A 23 -7.80 -2.40 -10.48
N ALA A 24 -8.84 -1.66 -10.15
CA ALA A 24 -10.04 -2.16 -9.48
C ALA A 24 -11.29 -1.36 -9.90
N PRO A 25 -12.46 -2.00 -9.99
CA PRO A 25 -13.68 -1.34 -10.45
C PRO A 25 -14.22 -0.33 -9.43
N ASP A 26 -14.04 -0.59 -8.12
CA ASP A 26 -14.58 0.19 -7.02
C ASP A 26 -13.64 0.20 -5.79
N LEU A 27 -13.91 1.09 -4.83
CA LEU A 27 -13.11 1.22 -3.60
C LEU A 27 -13.14 -0.03 -2.72
N LYS A 28 -14.26 -0.76 -2.67
CA LYS A 28 -14.37 -2.00 -1.89
C LYS A 28 -13.36 -3.04 -2.39
N SER A 29 -13.25 -3.18 -3.70
CA SER A 29 -12.29 -4.06 -4.36
C SER A 29 -10.85 -3.62 -4.13
N VAL A 30 -10.59 -2.31 -4.11
CA VAL A 30 -9.28 -1.75 -3.73
C VAL A 30 -8.90 -2.17 -2.32
N PHE A 31 -9.73 -1.86 -1.32
CA PHE A 31 -9.43 -2.14 0.09
C PHE A 31 -9.32 -3.65 0.37
N MET A 32 -10.14 -4.48 -0.29
CA MET A 32 -10.03 -5.94 -0.16
C MET A 32 -8.68 -6.47 -0.67
N LYS A 33 -8.16 -5.94 -1.78
CA LYS A 33 -6.83 -6.31 -2.28
C LYS A 33 -5.72 -5.82 -1.35
N ILE A 34 -5.78 -4.56 -0.89
CA ILE A 34 -4.78 -4.00 0.04
C ILE A 34 -4.76 -4.82 1.34
N ARG A 35 -5.93 -5.12 1.93
CA ARG A 35 -6.04 -5.93 3.15
C ARG A 35 -5.39 -7.30 2.99
N LYS A 36 -5.57 -7.97 1.85
CA LYS A 36 -4.90 -9.26 1.58
C LYS A 36 -3.38 -9.13 1.53
N GLN A 37 -2.86 -8.03 0.98
CA GLN A 37 -1.41 -7.78 0.95
C GLN A 37 -0.87 -7.49 2.35
N ILE A 38 -1.58 -6.71 3.16
CA ILE A 38 -1.22 -6.44 4.57
C ILE A 38 -1.19 -7.74 5.37
N ILE A 39 -2.24 -8.57 5.31
CA ILE A 39 -2.29 -9.86 6.01
C ILE A 39 -1.09 -10.74 5.63
N LYS A 40 -0.77 -10.82 4.34
CA LYS A 40 0.41 -11.58 3.89
C LYS A 40 1.71 -11.04 4.52
N MET A 41 1.88 -9.72 4.59
CA MET A 41 3.05 -9.12 5.22
C MET A 41 3.11 -9.41 6.73
N GLU A 42 1.97 -9.36 7.42
CA GLU A 42 1.85 -9.72 8.83
C GLU A 42 2.19 -11.21 9.06
N ASP A 43 1.68 -12.11 8.21
CA ASP A 43 1.97 -13.55 8.24
C ASP A 43 3.45 -13.86 7.95
N ASP A 44 4.10 -13.05 7.09
CA ASP A 44 5.55 -13.12 6.82
C ASP A 44 6.41 -12.58 7.99
N GLY A 45 5.79 -12.30 9.15
CA GLY A 45 6.46 -11.86 10.37
C GLY A 45 6.78 -10.36 10.39
N LYS A 46 6.34 -9.59 9.40
CA LYS A 46 6.49 -8.14 9.39
C LYS A 46 5.40 -7.53 10.27
N GLN A 47 5.57 -7.54 11.59
CA GLN A 47 4.62 -6.88 12.50
C GLN A 47 4.84 -5.37 12.49
N ASN A 48 3.92 -4.66 11.84
CA ASN A 48 4.04 -3.23 11.61
C ASN A 48 2.64 -2.61 11.53
N TYR A 49 2.49 -1.40 12.04
CA TYR A 49 1.19 -0.73 12.06
C TYR A 49 0.78 -0.36 10.65
N TRP A 50 -0.53 -0.28 10.40
CA TRP A 50 -1.02 0.35 9.18
C TRP A 50 -1.98 1.48 9.50
N CYS A 51 -1.96 2.51 8.66
CA CYS A 51 -2.86 3.64 8.78
C CYS A 51 -3.36 4.08 7.41
N MET A 52 -4.44 4.85 7.43
CA MET A 52 -4.92 5.56 6.26
C MET A 52 -4.64 7.04 6.40
N LYS A 53 -4.08 7.65 5.35
CA LYS A 53 -3.92 9.09 5.22
C LYS A 53 -4.94 9.62 4.23
N GLY A 54 -6.04 10.15 4.76
CA GLY A 54 -7.22 10.51 3.97
C GLY A 54 -7.84 9.28 3.29
N ASN A 55 -8.53 9.50 2.17
CA ASN A 55 -9.26 8.43 1.47
C ASN A 55 -8.45 7.77 0.34
N ILE A 56 -7.18 8.14 0.17
CA ILE A 56 -6.40 7.85 -1.04
C ILE A 56 -5.05 7.18 -0.78
N ILE A 57 -4.62 7.07 0.48
CA ILE A 57 -3.32 6.50 0.81
C ILE A 57 -3.49 5.52 1.98
N VAL A 58 -3.05 4.28 1.76
CA VAL A 58 -2.86 3.29 2.83
C VAL A 58 -1.36 3.11 3.03
N ILE A 59 -0.91 3.11 4.27
CA ILE A 59 0.49 3.01 4.65
C ILE A 59 0.64 1.80 5.58
N PHE A 60 1.59 0.93 5.26
CA PHE A 60 2.14 -0.05 6.18
C PHE A 60 3.48 0.50 6.68
N TRP A 61 3.60 0.64 7.99
CA TRP A 61 4.59 1.48 8.67
C TRP A 61 5.60 0.64 9.42
N ASP A 62 6.88 0.87 9.15
CA ASP A 62 8.00 0.31 9.92
C ASP A 62 8.12 1.04 11.27
N GLY A 63 7.65 0.39 12.34
CA GLY A 63 7.63 0.94 13.69
C GLY A 63 9.02 1.12 14.29
N GLU A 64 9.99 0.28 13.92
CA GLU A 64 11.35 0.33 14.45
C GLU A 64 12.09 1.57 13.95
N ASN A 65 11.94 1.88 12.65
CA ASN A 65 12.60 3.02 12.02
C ASN A 65 11.72 4.26 11.88
N ASN A 66 10.49 4.21 12.42
CA ASN A 66 9.51 5.29 12.39
C ASN A 66 9.31 5.88 10.97
N ARG A 67 8.97 5.03 10.00
CA ARG A 67 8.84 5.44 8.59
C ARG A 67 7.85 4.58 7.78
N ASP A 68 7.38 5.12 6.66
CA ASP A 68 6.59 4.38 5.67
C ASP A 68 7.41 3.22 5.08
N TYR A 69 6.86 2.00 5.13
CA TYR A 69 7.49 0.81 4.56
C TYR A 69 6.88 0.43 3.21
N THR A 70 5.55 0.24 3.19
CA THR A 70 4.79 0.05 1.94
C THR A 70 3.66 1.05 1.88
N THR A 71 3.51 1.72 0.75
CA THR A 71 2.43 2.68 0.52
C THR A 71 1.62 2.30 -0.70
N TRP A 72 0.30 2.21 -0.53
CA TRP A 72 -0.68 2.07 -1.60
C TRP A 72 -1.35 3.43 -1.86
N LYS A 73 -1.09 4.00 -3.03
CA LYS A 73 -1.72 5.24 -3.48
C LYS A 73 -2.86 4.93 -4.44
N ILE A 74 -4.08 5.29 -4.05
CA ILE A 74 -5.33 5.03 -4.75
C ILE A 74 -5.69 6.29 -5.55
N LYS A 75 -5.90 6.13 -6.85
CA LYS A 75 -6.34 7.21 -7.76
C LYS A 75 -7.60 6.77 -8.49
N GLU A 76 -8.64 7.60 -8.42
CA GLU A 76 -9.80 7.46 -9.29
C GLU A 76 -9.43 7.88 -10.72
N ILE A 77 -9.78 7.04 -11.68
CA ILE A 77 -9.69 7.31 -13.11
C ILE A 77 -11.12 7.61 -13.56
N ALA A 78 -11.36 8.87 -13.93
CA ALA A 78 -12.58 9.27 -14.62
C ALA A 78 -12.60 8.57 -15.98
N GLY A 79 -13.75 8.00 -16.36
CA GLY A 79 -13.96 7.53 -17.72
C GLY A 79 -13.96 8.74 -18.65
N GLU A 80 -13.12 8.70 -19.69
CA GLU A 80 -13.26 9.57 -20.86
C GLU A 80 -14.57 9.26 -21.59
#